data_AF-A0A3S1K5C1-F1
#
_entry.id   AF-A0A3S1K5C1-F1
#
_cell.length_a   1.000
_cell.length_b   1.000
_cell.length_c   1.000
_cell.angle_alpha   90.00
_cell.angle_beta   90.00
_cell.angle_gamma   90.00
#
_symmetry.space_group_name_H-M   'P 1'
#
loop_
_entity.id
_entity.type
_entity.pdbx_description
1 polymer ?
#
loop_
_entity_poly.entity_id
_entity_poly.type
_entity_poly.pdbx_seq_one_letter_code
_entity_poly.pdbx_strand_id
1 'polypeptide(L)'
;MSRFPMPALTRRAFLASAAAGAMLPFRQSPAGAAAIREVRLRAAPGGIRLLPRPAGEVAAWCYNGTVPGPEIRVRQGERLRVEVENGLAEETTVHWHGVRVPHAMDGVPHLTQKPIGAGGRFVYEFEAVDAGTFWYHPHQRSFEQVGRGLYGPLIVEEPEPVRVDREVTWVLGDWRLTKSGAISEDFGNRHDIHHNGRVGNTVTINGRV
;
A
#
# COMPACT_ATOMS: atom_id res chain seq x y z
N MET A 1 -21.73 -75.82 -20.47
CA MET A 1 -20.94 -74.72 -19.88
C MET A 1 -21.09 -73.50 -20.77
N SER A 2 -21.63 -72.42 -20.20
CA SER A 2 -22.16 -71.22 -20.88
C SER A 2 -21.08 -70.38 -21.57
N ARG A 3 -21.34 -69.94 -22.81
CA ARG A 3 -20.55 -68.90 -23.50
C ARG A 3 -21.29 -67.57 -23.37
N PHE A 4 -20.72 -66.62 -22.63
CA PHE A 4 -21.20 -65.24 -22.61
C PHE A 4 -20.67 -64.49 -23.84
N PRO A 5 -21.51 -63.78 -24.62
CA PRO A 5 -21.02 -62.92 -25.69
C PRO A 5 -20.58 -61.57 -25.09
N MET A 6 -19.37 -61.11 -25.43
CA MET A 6 -18.98 -59.72 -25.17
C MET A 6 -19.61 -58.80 -26.23
N PRO A 7 -20.22 -57.67 -25.85
CA PRO A 7 -20.77 -56.74 -26.84
C PRO A 7 -19.64 -56.04 -27.59
N ALA A 8 -19.61 -56.18 -28.91
CA ALA A 8 -18.72 -55.42 -29.77
C ALA A 8 -19.15 -53.95 -29.80
N LEU A 9 -18.29 -53.06 -29.33
CA LEU A 9 -18.45 -51.60 -29.46
C LEU A 9 -18.49 -51.24 -30.95
N THR A 10 -19.65 -50.84 -31.44
CA THR A 10 -19.81 -50.42 -32.84
C THR A 10 -19.43 -48.94 -33.00
N ARG A 11 -18.92 -48.55 -34.18
CA ARG A 11 -18.61 -47.14 -34.52
C ARG A 11 -19.79 -46.18 -34.25
N ARG A 12 -21.03 -46.66 -34.38
CA ARG A 12 -22.24 -45.90 -34.05
C ARG A 12 -22.43 -45.66 -32.55
N ALA A 13 -22.09 -46.64 -31.71
CA ALA A 13 -22.15 -46.48 -30.25
C ALA A 13 -21.11 -45.46 -29.75
N PHE A 14 -19.92 -45.44 -30.35
CA PHE A 14 -18.86 -44.48 -30.01
C PHE A 14 -19.21 -43.03 -30.38
N LEU A 15 -19.83 -42.80 -31.54
CA LEU A 15 -20.27 -41.46 -31.96
C LEU A 15 -21.49 -40.97 -31.15
N ALA A 16 -22.38 -41.87 -30.72
CA ALA A 16 -23.50 -41.51 -29.84
C ALA A 16 -23.04 -41.07 -28.44
N SER A 17 -21.95 -41.64 -27.91
CA SER A 17 -21.36 -41.22 -26.63
C SER A 17 -20.60 -39.89 -26.68
N ALA A 18 -20.12 -39.46 -27.86
CA ALA A 18 -19.40 -38.19 -28.00
C ALA A 18 -20.33 -36.96 -27.95
N ALA A 19 -21.63 -37.13 -28.25
CA ALA A 19 -22.60 -36.03 -28.23
C ALA A 19 -23.15 -35.72 -26.82
N ALA A 20 -22.97 -36.62 -25.84
CA ALA A 20 -23.53 -36.47 -24.49
C ALA A 20 -22.59 -35.77 -23.49
N GLY A 21 -21.34 -35.47 -23.87
CA GLY A 21 -20.33 -34.88 -22.97
C GLY A 21 -20.16 -33.35 -23.05
N ALA A 22 -20.88 -32.66 -23.93
CA ALA A 22 -20.57 -31.26 -24.29
C ALA A 22 -21.57 -30.20 -23.78
N MET A 23 -22.36 -30.50 -22.74
CA MET A 23 -23.27 -29.52 -22.14
C MET A 23 -23.19 -29.54 -20.61
N LEU A 24 -21.99 -29.44 -20.06
CA LEU A 24 -21.85 -28.80 -18.75
C LEU A 24 -21.92 -27.30 -19.02
N PRO A 25 -22.92 -26.55 -18.50
CA PRO A 25 -22.83 -25.12 -18.52
C PRO A 25 -21.53 -24.79 -17.77
N PHE A 26 -20.58 -24.16 -18.46
CA PHE A 26 -19.57 -23.37 -17.77
C PHE A 26 -20.38 -22.44 -16.87
N ARG A 27 -20.43 -22.74 -15.56
CA ARG A 27 -20.82 -21.77 -14.57
C ARG A 27 -19.75 -20.70 -14.66
N GLN A 28 -19.97 -19.74 -15.54
CA GLN A 28 -19.43 -18.41 -15.36
C GLN A 28 -20.02 -17.97 -14.05
N SER A 29 -19.27 -18.16 -12.96
CA SER A 29 -19.48 -17.36 -11.77
C SER A 29 -19.58 -15.93 -12.29
N PRO A 30 -20.66 -15.17 -12.01
CA PRO A 30 -20.61 -13.75 -12.28
C PRO A 30 -19.33 -13.29 -11.61
N ALA A 31 -18.42 -12.68 -12.37
CA ALA A 31 -17.29 -12.01 -11.78
C ALA A 31 -17.92 -11.00 -10.82
N GLY A 32 -17.95 -11.35 -9.53
CA GLY A 32 -18.46 -10.45 -8.50
C GLY A 32 -17.67 -9.18 -8.70
N ALA A 33 -18.35 -8.05 -8.87
CA ALA A 33 -17.68 -6.76 -9.00
C ALA A 33 -16.62 -6.70 -7.90
N ALA A 34 -15.34 -6.60 -8.31
CA ALA A 34 -14.23 -6.69 -7.38
C ALA A 34 -14.51 -5.71 -6.23
N ALA A 35 -14.42 -6.20 -4.99
CA ALA A 35 -14.72 -5.38 -3.84
C ALA A 35 -13.83 -4.13 -3.87
N ILE A 36 -14.45 -2.95 -3.73
CA ILE A 36 -13.72 -1.68 -3.66
C ILE A 36 -13.46 -1.40 -2.18
N ARG A 37 -12.19 -1.37 -1.80
CA ARG A 37 -11.76 -0.93 -0.48
C ARG A 37 -11.54 0.58 -0.52
N GLU A 38 -12.39 1.33 0.19
CA GLU A 38 -12.24 2.79 0.31
C GLU A 38 -11.44 3.17 1.56
N VAL A 39 -10.49 4.09 1.37
CA VAL A 39 -9.67 4.66 2.45
C VAL A 39 -9.62 6.18 2.28
N ARG A 40 -9.52 6.90 3.42
CA ARG A 40 -9.25 8.33 3.42
C ARG A 40 -7.93 8.61 4.15
N LEU A 41 -7.06 9.36 3.52
CA LEU A 41 -5.81 9.84 4.12
C LEU A 41 -5.80 11.36 4.12
N ARG A 42 -5.46 11.96 5.26
CA ARG A 42 -5.22 13.39 5.39
C ARG A 42 -3.79 13.61 5.82
N ALA A 43 -2.98 14.20 4.93
CA ALA A 43 -1.63 14.66 5.25
C ALA A 43 -1.72 16.01 5.95
N ALA A 44 -1.25 16.13 7.19
CA ALA A 44 -1.36 17.39 7.94
C ALA A 44 -0.29 17.51 9.04
N PRO A 45 -0.04 18.73 9.57
CA PRO A 45 0.75 18.89 10.77
C PRO A 45 0.14 18.14 11.95
N GLY A 46 0.99 17.54 12.78
CA GLY A 46 0.64 16.78 13.98
C GLY A 46 1.78 16.70 14.97
N GLY A 47 1.64 15.84 15.98
CA GLY A 47 2.63 15.62 17.02
C GLY A 47 2.92 14.13 17.22
N ILE A 48 4.18 13.79 17.47
CA ILE A 48 4.62 12.43 17.79
C ILE A 48 5.49 12.44 19.04
N ARG A 49 5.35 11.42 19.89
CA ARG A 49 6.19 11.26 21.08
C ARG A 49 7.47 10.49 20.74
N LEU A 50 8.54 11.23 20.44
CA LEU A 50 9.88 10.68 20.18
C LEU A 50 10.83 10.78 21.39
N LEU A 51 10.41 11.47 22.45
CA LEU A 51 11.24 11.73 23.63
C LEU A 51 10.62 11.07 24.87
N PRO A 52 11.45 10.62 25.83
CA PRO A 52 10.95 10.12 27.12
C PRO A 52 10.15 11.19 27.87
N ARG A 53 9.19 10.74 28.70
CA ARG A 53 8.46 11.64 29.61
C ARG A 53 9.45 12.33 30.59
N PRO A 54 9.21 13.59 30.97
CA PRO A 54 7.99 14.39 30.77
C PRO A 54 7.98 15.23 29.47
N ALA A 55 8.85 14.96 28.50
CA ALA A 55 8.89 15.73 27.26
C ALA A 55 7.54 15.68 26.51
N GLY A 56 7.20 16.80 25.88
CA GLY A 56 6.01 16.94 25.04
C GLY A 56 6.12 16.19 23.72
N GLU A 57 5.12 16.41 22.87
CA GLU A 57 5.15 15.91 21.49
C GLU A 57 6.10 16.74 20.63
N VAL A 58 6.78 16.06 19.71
CA VAL A 58 7.61 16.65 18.67
C VAL A 58 6.73 16.95 17.47
N ALA A 59 6.79 18.17 16.95
CA ALA A 59 6.06 18.55 15.75
C ALA A 59 6.51 17.70 14.55
N ALA A 60 5.54 17.13 13.84
CA ALA A 60 5.73 16.23 12.71
C ALA A 60 4.61 16.42 11.69
N TRP A 61 4.68 15.73 10.56
CA TRP A 61 3.60 15.61 9.60
C TRP A 61 3.09 14.18 9.57
N CYS A 62 1.78 14.04 9.60
CA CYS A 62 1.12 12.76 9.80
C CYS A 62 0.10 12.50 8.70
N TYR A 63 -0.06 11.22 8.34
CA TYR A 63 -1.30 10.77 7.72
C TYR A 63 -2.30 10.41 8.84
N ASN A 64 -3.46 11.06 8.85
CA ASN A 64 -4.51 10.85 9.86
C ASN A 64 -4.05 11.00 11.32
N GLY A 65 -3.07 11.88 11.57
CA GLY A 65 -2.62 12.22 12.92
C GLY A 65 -1.65 11.23 13.57
N THR A 66 -1.24 10.16 12.87
CA THR A 66 -0.25 9.19 13.38
C THR A 66 1.00 9.14 12.51
N VAL A 67 2.12 8.74 13.11
CA VAL A 67 3.32 8.29 12.40
C VAL A 67 3.74 6.93 12.97
N PRO A 68 3.89 5.88 12.16
CA PRO A 68 3.50 5.82 10.74
C PRO A 68 2.02 6.16 10.53
N GLY A 69 1.67 6.54 9.31
CA GLY A 69 0.29 6.63 8.87
C GLY A 69 -0.46 5.31 9.06
N PRO A 70 -1.80 5.33 8.96
CA PRO A 70 -2.62 4.13 9.16
C PRO A 70 -2.19 3.02 8.20
N GLU A 71 -2.15 1.78 8.69
CA GLU A 71 -1.95 0.61 7.85
C GLU A 71 -3.14 0.42 6.92
N ILE A 72 -2.84 0.36 5.63
CA ILE A 72 -3.84 0.04 4.61
C ILE A 72 -3.74 -1.45 4.34
N ARG A 73 -4.86 -2.17 4.48
CA ARG A 73 -4.98 -3.58 4.09
C ARG A 73 -6.03 -3.74 3.00
N VAL A 74 -5.67 -4.47 1.95
CA VAL A 74 -6.53 -4.82 0.81
C VAL A 74 -6.18 -6.23 0.37
N ARG A 75 -7.12 -7.00 -0.19
CA ARG A 75 -6.81 -8.34 -0.71
C ARG A 75 -6.36 -8.28 -2.16
N GLN A 76 -5.47 -9.19 -2.57
CA GLN A 76 -5.07 -9.30 -3.98
C GLN A 76 -6.30 -9.48 -4.89
N GLY A 77 -6.35 -8.71 -5.97
CA GLY A 77 -7.47 -8.65 -6.92
C GLY A 77 -8.60 -7.70 -6.53
N GLU A 78 -8.59 -7.12 -5.33
CA GLU A 78 -9.51 -6.05 -4.95
C GLU A 78 -9.05 -4.69 -5.49
N ARG A 79 -9.98 -3.75 -5.62
CA ARG A 79 -9.67 -2.38 -6.00
C ARG A 79 -9.49 -1.52 -4.75
N LEU A 80 -8.35 -0.87 -4.63
CA LEU A 80 -8.10 0.12 -3.58
C LEU A 80 -8.44 1.51 -4.12
N ARG A 81 -9.31 2.23 -3.42
CA ARG A 81 -9.66 3.62 -3.71
C ARG A 81 -9.30 4.50 -2.51
N VAL A 82 -8.32 5.38 -2.66
CA VAL A 82 -7.84 6.26 -1.59
C VAL A 82 -8.09 7.73 -1.93
N GLU A 83 -8.95 8.38 -1.15
CA GLU A 83 -9.09 9.84 -1.18
C GLU A 83 -8.03 10.47 -0.27
N VAL A 84 -7.12 11.23 -0.87
CA VAL A 84 -6.07 11.96 -0.17
C VAL A 84 -6.46 13.44 -0.09
N GLU A 85 -6.50 13.98 1.12
CA GLU A 85 -6.60 15.42 1.39
C GLU A 85 -5.24 15.96 1.84
N ASN A 86 -4.81 17.05 1.22
CA ASN A 86 -3.62 17.78 1.63
C ASN A 86 -3.99 18.91 2.61
N GLY A 87 -3.76 18.68 3.89
CA GLY A 87 -3.88 19.67 4.97
C GLY A 87 -2.56 20.37 5.33
N LEU A 88 -1.49 20.19 4.54
CA LEU A 88 -0.24 20.93 4.68
C LEU A 88 -0.35 22.31 4.04
N ALA A 89 0.62 23.17 4.34
CA ALA A 89 0.77 24.48 3.70
C ALA A 89 1.50 24.42 2.34
N GLU A 90 1.95 23.22 1.93
CA GLU A 90 2.70 22.99 0.69
C GLU A 90 2.13 21.84 -0.12
N GLU A 91 2.57 21.69 -1.36
CA GLU A 91 2.13 20.60 -2.23
C GLU A 91 2.61 19.22 -1.73
N THR A 92 1.85 18.19 -2.03
CA THR A 92 2.23 16.79 -1.74
C THR A 92 1.74 15.84 -2.84
N THR A 93 2.19 14.60 -2.79
CA THR A 93 1.64 13.47 -3.56
C THR A 93 1.66 12.22 -2.68
N VAL A 94 1.09 11.11 -3.15
CA VAL A 94 1.25 9.79 -2.52
C VAL A 94 1.68 8.82 -3.60
N HIS A 95 2.88 8.27 -3.45
CA HIS A 95 3.42 7.20 -4.25
C HIS A 95 3.23 5.86 -3.51
N TRP A 96 2.85 4.83 -4.27
CA TRP A 96 2.54 3.48 -3.78
C TRP A 96 3.74 2.58 -4.03
N HIS A 97 4.73 2.66 -3.16
CA HIS A 97 6.05 2.11 -3.38
C HIS A 97 6.01 0.59 -3.58
N GLY A 98 6.43 0.16 -4.77
CA GLY A 98 6.48 -1.25 -5.18
C GLY A 98 5.19 -1.78 -5.79
N VAL A 99 4.09 -1.01 -5.74
CA VAL A 99 2.79 -1.45 -6.29
C VAL A 99 2.72 -1.14 -7.78
N ARG A 100 2.32 -2.12 -8.59
CA ARG A 100 2.03 -1.91 -10.01
C ARG A 100 0.70 -1.19 -10.20
N VAL A 101 0.75 0.13 -10.25
CA VAL A 101 -0.43 0.99 -10.45
C VAL A 101 -0.51 1.53 -11.89
N PRO A 102 -1.71 1.92 -12.37
CA PRO A 102 -1.81 2.72 -13.59
C PRO A 102 -0.97 3.99 -13.48
N HIS A 103 -0.34 4.42 -14.58
CA HIS A 103 0.56 5.58 -14.61
C HIS A 103 -0.02 6.78 -13.85
N ALA A 104 -1.27 7.17 -14.12
CA ALA A 104 -1.93 8.33 -13.49
C ALA A 104 -2.15 8.24 -11.96
N MET A 105 -1.87 7.08 -11.34
CA MET A 105 -2.06 6.82 -9.91
C MET A 105 -0.73 6.67 -9.16
N ASP A 106 0.41 6.89 -9.82
CA ASP A 106 1.73 6.57 -9.25
C ASP A 106 2.32 7.65 -8.33
N GLY A 107 1.75 8.86 -8.26
CA GLY A 107 2.23 9.85 -7.28
C GLY A 107 3.50 10.62 -7.66
N VAL A 108 4.06 10.44 -8.86
CA VAL A 108 5.26 11.17 -9.32
C VAL A 108 4.86 12.56 -9.85
N PRO A 109 5.27 13.64 -9.16
CA PRO A 109 4.84 14.99 -9.49
C PRO A 109 5.32 15.40 -10.89
N HIS A 110 4.42 16.04 -11.65
CA HIS A 110 4.62 16.57 -13.02
C HIS A 110 4.91 15.53 -14.11
N LEU A 111 5.09 14.26 -13.76
CA LEU A 111 5.20 13.16 -14.70
C LEU A 111 3.88 12.39 -14.79
N THR A 112 3.40 11.89 -13.65
CA THR A 112 2.21 11.04 -13.61
C THR A 112 0.96 11.78 -13.20
N GLN A 113 1.12 12.82 -12.38
CA GLN A 113 0.03 13.69 -11.95
C GLN A 113 0.52 15.11 -11.61
N LYS A 114 -0.41 16.06 -11.49
CA LYS A 114 -0.13 17.33 -10.83
C LYS A 114 -0.04 17.11 -9.31
N PRO A 115 0.89 17.77 -8.59
CA PRO A 115 0.91 17.75 -7.14
C PRO A 115 -0.43 18.20 -6.55
N ILE A 116 -0.78 17.64 -5.39
CA ILE A 116 -1.96 18.04 -4.64
C ILE A 116 -1.60 19.34 -3.91
N GLY A 117 -2.17 20.47 -4.34
CA GLY A 117 -1.96 21.76 -3.67
C GLY A 117 -2.50 21.79 -2.23
N ALA A 118 -2.10 22.80 -1.45
CA ALA A 118 -2.61 23.00 -0.09
C ALA A 118 -4.15 23.11 -0.07
N GLY A 119 -4.80 22.37 0.82
CA GLY A 119 -6.26 22.22 0.87
C GLY A 119 -6.87 21.37 -0.25
N GLY A 120 -6.05 20.91 -1.20
CA GLY A 120 -6.47 20.12 -2.35
C GLY A 120 -6.74 18.67 -2.02
N ARG A 121 -7.34 17.96 -2.98
CA ARG A 121 -7.65 16.53 -2.90
C ARG A 121 -7.28 15.79 -4.17
N PHE A 122 -6.99 14.51 -4.05
CA PHE A 122 -6.80 13.59 -5.17
C PHE A 122 -7.34 12.21 -4.80
N VAL A 123 -7.91 11.52 -5.77
CA VAL A 123 -8.39 10.14 -5.60
C VAL A 123 -7.47 9.21 -6.37
N TYR A 124 -6.79 8.33 -5.64
CA TYR A 124 -6.05 7.22 -6.21
C TYR A 124 -6.96 6.01 -6.31
N GLU A 125 -6.99 5.34 -7.46
CA GLU A 125 -7.82 4.15 -7.64
C GLU A 125 -7.12 3.13 -8.54
N PHE A 126 -6.79 1.96 -8.00
CA PHE A 126 -6.06 0.90 -8.70
C PHE A 126 -6.42 -0.49 -8.17
N GLU A 127 -6.15 -1.51 -8.98
CA GLU A 127 -6.29 -2.91 -8.58
C GLU A 127 -5.01 -3.37 -7.87
N ALA A 128 -5.16 -4.05 -6.73
CA ALA A 128 -4.04 -4.62 -5.99
C ALA A 128 -3.65 -5.98 -6.61
N VAL A 129 -2.84 -5.95 -7.66
CA VAL A 129 -2.53 -7.14 -8.47
C VAL A 129 -1.43 -8.04 -7.90
N ASP A 130 -0.61 -7.55 -6.97
CA ASP A 130 0.49 -8.30 -6.35
C ASP A 130 0.29 -8.33 -4.83
N ALA A 131 0.31 -9.53 -4.23
CA ALA A 131 0.33 -9.68 -2.79
C ALA A 131 1.71 -9.35 -2.20
N GLY A 132 1.75 -8.85 -0.97
CA GLY A 132 2.98 -8.56 -0.24
C GLY A 132 2.93 -7.32 0.63
N THR A 133 4.11 -6.93 1.11
CA THR A 133 4.31 -5.75 1.95
C THR A 133 4.86 -4.60 1.13
N PHE A 134 4.06 -3.55 1.01
CA PHE A 134 4.36 -2.29 0.36
C PHE A 134 4.25 -1.15 1.36
N TRP A 135 4.45 0.07 0.90
CA TRP A 135 4.27 1.27 1.71
C TRP A 135 3.89 2.44 0.83
N TYR A 136 3.39 3.51 1.44
CA TYR A 136 3.02 4.73 0.75
C TYR A 136 3.73 5.93 1.36
N HIS A 137 4.19 6.85 0.51
CA HIS A 137 4.93 8.05 0.92
C HIS A 137 4.87 9.13 -0.17
N PRO A 138 5.15 10.41 0.14
CA PRO A 138 5.23 11.44 -0.89
C PRO A 138 6.38 11.26 -1.86
N HIS A 139 6.14 11.61 -3.13
CA HIS A 139 7.18 11.81 -4.14
C HIS A 139 7.44 13.30 -4.44
N GLN A 140 6.66 14.20 -3.82
CA GLN A 140 6.90 15.64 -3.79
C GLN A 140 7.72 16.00 -2.56
N ARG A 141 8.87 16.68 -2.74
CA ARG A 141 9.83 17.05 -1.67
C ARG A 141 10.12 15.91 -0.68
N SER A 142 10.27 14.67 -1.17
CA SER A 142 10.31 13.46 -0.32
C SER A 142 11.35 13.50 0.78
N PHE A 143 12.52 14.08 0.52
CA PHE A 143 13.61 14.20 1.49
C PHE A 143 13.18 14.92 2.78
N GLU A 144 12.19 15.80 2.72
CA GLU A 144 11.63 16.50 3.87
C GLU A 144 10.32 15.87 4.32
N GLN A 145 9.38 15.66 3.41
CA GLN A 145 8.03 15.19 3.78
C GLN A 145 8.07 13.83 4.48
N VAL A 146 8.90 12.90 3.98
CA VAL A 146 9.13 11.59 4.61
C VAL A 146 9.86 11.76 5.94
N GLY A 147 10.91 12.59 5.97
CA GLY A 147 11.68 12.86 7.18
C GLY A 147 10.89 13.57 8.29
N ARG A 148 9.75 14.19 7.96
CA ARG A 148 8.79 14.75 8.91
C ARG A 148 7.71 13.75 9.35
N GLY A 149 7.60 12.57 8.73
CA GLY A 149 6.70 11.50 9.17
C GLY A 149 5.64 11.04 8.16
N LEU A 150 5.61 11.58 6.92
CA LEU A 150 4.64 11.16 5.92
C LEU A 150 5.03 9.85 5.25
N TYR A 151 4.74 8.73 5.93
CA TYR A 151 4.84 7.38 5.38
C TYR A 151 3.88 6.45 6.12
N GLY A 152 3.45 5.35 5.49
CA GLY A 152 2.68 4.31 6.16
C GLY A 152 2.72 2.97 5.41
N PRO A 153 2.42 1.86 6.09
CA PRO A 153 2.46 0.53 5.48
C PRO A 153 1.21 0.26 4.63
N LEU A 154 1.39 -0.46 3.54
CA LEU A 154 0.34 -0.99 2.67
C LEU A 154 0.54 -2.51 2.54
N ILE A 155 -0.39 -3.29 3.06
CA ILE A 155 -0.36 -4.75 2.96
C ILE A 155 -1.40 -5.18 1.93
N VAL A 156 -0.95 -5.91 0.92
CA VAL A 156 -1.83 -6.61 -0.02
C VAL A 156 -1.85 -8.08 0.39
N GLU A 157 -2.96 -8.54 0.95
CA GLU A 157 -3.11 -9.90 1.45
C GLU A 157 -3.21 -10.91 0.31
N GLU A 158 -2.58 -12.07 0.47
CA GLU A 158 -2.67 -13.17 -0.49
C GLU A 158 -4.13 -13.68 -0.62
N PRO A 159 -4.52 -14.19 -1.80
CA PRO A 159 -5.82 -14.82 -1.99
C PRO A 159 -5.96 -16.05 -1.09
N GLU A 160 -4.86 -16.76 -0.84
CA GLU A 160 -4.77 -17.87 0.10
C GLU A 160 -3.71 -17.53 1.17
N PRO A 161 -4.12 -17.02 2.34
CA PRO A 161 -3.18 -16.62 3.39
C PRO A 161 -2.36 -17.79 3.91
N VAL A 162 -1.07 -17.56 4.14
CA VAL A 162 -0.23 -18.51 4.86
C VAL A 162 -0.71 -18.59 6.31
N ARG A 163 -0.89 -19.81 6.81
CA ARG A 163 -1.29 -20.00 8.22
C ARG A 163 -0.13 -19.60 9.14
N VAL A 164 -0.33 -18.52 9.88
CA VAL A 164 0.58 -18.02 10.91
C VAL A 164 -0.16 -17.85 12.24
N ASP A 165 0.56 -17.94 13.36
CA ASP A 165 -0.03 -17.67 14.68
C ASP A 165 -0.29 -16.18 14.89
N ARG A 166 0.61 -15.33 14.35
CA ARG A 166 0.51 -13.87 14.37
C ARG A 166 1.23 -13.26 13.18
N GLU A 167 0.67 -12.15 12.72
CA GLU A 167 1.31 -11.23 11.79
C GLU A 167 1.51 -9.89 12.50
N VAL A 168 2.69 -9.29 12.35
CA VAL A 168 3.03 -8.01 12.98
C VAL A 168 3.80 -7.16 11.97
N THR A 169 3.28 -5.97 11.70
CA THR A 169 3.97 -4.98 10.87
C THR A 169 4.94 -4.16 11.73
N TRP A 170 6.22 -4.14 11.35
CA TRP A 170 7.23 -3.24 11.90
C TRP A 170 7.66 -2.23 10.85
N VAL A 171 7.34 -0.97 11.08
CA VAL A 171 7.85 0.16 10.31
C VAL A 171 9.04 0.73 11.03
N LEU A 172 10.21 0.60 10.43
CA LEU A 172 11.46 1.16 10.93
C LEU A 172 11.62 2.58 10.39
N GLY A 173 11.99 3.50 11.26
CA GLY A 173 12.32 4.88 10.86
C GLY A 173 13.29 5.50 11.82
N ASP A 174 14.07 6.46 11.35
CA ASP A 174 14.98 7.26 12.15
C ASP A 174 14.65 8.76 12.05
N TRP A 175 14.96 9.47 13.13
CA TRP A 175 14.64 10.88 13.30
C TRP A 175 15.92 11.61 13.70
N ARG A 176 16.22 12.72 13.02
CA ARG A 176 17.33 13.62 13.41
C ARG A 176 16.79 14.69 14.33
N LEU A 177 16.97 14.52 15.63
CA LEU A 177 16.53 15.48 16.64
C LEU A 177 17.67 16.42 17.04
N THR A 178 17.34 17.69 17.26
CA THR A 178 18.25 18.68 17.84
C THR A 178 18.40 18.45 19.36
N LYS A 179 19.33 19.16 19.99
CA LYS A 179 19.48 19.14 21.46
C LYS A 179 18.24 19.63 22.21
N SER A 180 17.39 20.44 21.58
CA SER A 180 16.12 20.88 22.15
C SER A 180 14.98 19.88 21.94
N GLY A 181 15.21 18.76 21.25
CA GLY A 181 14.22 17.72 21.01
C GLY A 181 13.30 17.97 19.81
N ALA A 182 13.54 19.01 19.02
CA ALA A 182 12.82 19.25 17.77
C ALA A 182 13.43 18.45 16.61
N ILE A 183 12.65 18.16 15.57
CA ILE A 183 13.20 17.67 14.30
C ILE A 183 14.16 18.73 13.75
N SER A 184 15.34 18.30 13.31
CA SER A 184 16.31 19.21 12.71
C SER A 184 15.82 19.69 11.33
N GLU A 185 15.88 20.99 11.10
CA GLU A 185 15.37 21.66 9.90
C GLU A 185 16.41 21.70 8.75
N ASP A 186 17.56 21.06 8.91
CA ASP A 186 18.66 20.98 7.93
C ASP A 186 18.37 20.03 6.75
N PHE A 187 17.09 19.88 6.36
CA PHE A 187 16.68 19.07 5.21
C PHE A 187 17.37 19.57 3.94
N GLY A 188 17.95 18.65 3.16
CA GLY A 188 18.65 18.99 1.93
C GLY A 188 20.00 19.70 2.11
N ASN A 189 20.64 19.61 3.28
CA ASN A 189 22.00 20.11 3.44
C ASN A 189 23.00 19.37 2.51
N ARG A 190 24.07 20.06 2.12
CA ARG A 190 25.06 19.55 1.15
C ARG A 190 25.75 18.28 1.61
N HIS A 191 26.01 18.12 2.90
CA HIS A 191 26.72 16.94 3.38
C HIS A 191 25.85 15.68 3.16
N ASP A 192 24.59 15.71 3.61
CA ASP A 192 23.66 14.59 3.43
C ASP A 192 23.45 14.26 1.94
N ILE A 193 23.26 15.27 1.08
CA ILE A 193 23.03 15.08 -0.37
C ILE A 193 24.22 14.42 -1.07
N HIS A 194 25.46 14.73 -0.64
CA HIS A 194 26.67 14.24 -1.30
C HIS A 194 27.25 12.97 -0.67
N HIS A 195 26.69 12.48 0.43
CA HIS A 195 27.18 11.29 1.14
C HIS A 195 26.05 10.27 1.30
N ASN A 196 25.92 9.65 2.48
CA ASN A 196 25.01 8.53 2.72
C ASN A 196 23.54 8.94 2.93
N GLY A 197 23.15 10.15 2.54
CA GLY A 197 21.83 10.70 2.86
C GLY A 197 21.71 11.18 4.30
N ARG A 198 20.49 11.56 4.68
CA ARG A 198 20.15 12.03 6.02
C ARG A 198 20.05 10.86 6.99
N VAL A 199 20.97 10.79 7.94
CA VAL A 199 20.93 9.83 9.06
C VAL A 199 20.38 10.50 10.33
N GLY A 200 19.40 9.88 10.97
CA GLY A 200 18.80 10.25 12.24
C GLY A 200 19.59 9.75 13.46
N ASN A 201 19.39 10.39 14.61
CA ASN A 201 20.01 10.01 15.88
C ASN A 201 19.02 9.31 16.84
N THR A 202 17.76 9.13 16.43
CA THR A 202 16.70 8.50 17.21
C THR A 202 15.98 7.49 16.33
N VAL A 203 16.13 6.20 16.62
CA VAL A 203 15.50 5.11 15.86
C VAL A 203 14.14 4.79 16.49
N THR A 204 13.16 4.46 15.65
CA THR A 204 11.82 4.08 16.07
C THR A 204 11.34 2.81 15.37
N ILE A 205 10.51 2.05 16.08
CA ILE A 205 9.67 0.99 15.51
C ILE A 205 8.22 1.44 15.71
N ASN A 206 7.46 1.54 14.62
CA ASN A 206 6.07 1.99 14.65
C ASN A 206 5.90 3.34 15.39
N GLY A 207 6.84 4.27 15.17
CA GLY A 207 6.79 5.63 15.73
C GLY A 207 7.10 5.72 17.23
N ARG A 208 7.71 4.67 17.81
CA ARG A 208 8.08 4.61 19.22
C ARG A 208 9.57 4.28 19.37
N VAL A 209 10.22 4.96 20.31
CA VAL A 209 11.60 4.71 20.75
C VAL A 209 11.65 3.51 21.69
#